data_AF-A0A9D6RI88-F1
#
_entry.id   AF-A0A9D6RI88-F1
#
_cell.length_a   1.000
_cell.length_b   1.000
_cell.length_c   1.000
_cell.angle_alpha   90.00
_cell.angle_beta   90.00
_cell.angle_gamma   90.00
#
_symmetry.space_group_name_H-M   'P 1'
#
loop_
_entity.id
_entity.type
_entity.pdbx_description
1 polymer ?
#
loop_
_entity_poly.entity_id
_entity_poly.type
_entity_poly.pdbx_seq_one_letter_code
_entity_poly.pdbx_strand_id
1 'polypeptide(L)'
;MTSARSSSSELIQALREHQELARQILDLVEEETQALGATDALPASTTAAKQRLLPRLNASLLQLRQHRIAWQRLPPEEKARTPEISSELRSTQELLMKAILRDRENESRLLRAGKVPARHLAKVQPSATSHFVAHLYAKH
;
A
#
# COMPACT_ATOMS: atom_id res chain seq x y z
N MET A 1 -25.06 18.31 -13.40
CA MET A 1 -23.59 18.47 -13.50
C MET A 1 -22.89 18.49 -12.13
N THR A 2 -23.60 18.67 -11.01
CA THR A 2 -23.01 18.77 -9.66
C THR A 2 -22.55 17.41 -9.07
N SER A 3 -23.31 16.33 -9.30
CA SER A 3 -23.02 15.01 -8.68
C SER A 3 -21.72 14.36 -9.16
N ALA A 4 -21.34 14.55 -10.44
CA ALA A 4 -20.11 13.95 -10.98
C ALA A 4 -18.84 14.60 -10.38
N ARG A 5 -18.87 15.92 -10.16
CA ARG A 5 -17.77 16.66 -9.54
C ARG A 5 -17.57 16.25 -8.08
N SER A 6 -18.66 16.02 -7.36
CA SER A 6 -18.63 15.49 -5.99
C SER A 6 -18.04 14.08 -5.95
N SER A 7 -18.49 13.16 -6.82
CA SER A 7 -17.97 11.79 -6.84
C SER A 7 -16.46 11.70 -7.13
N SER A 8 -15.94 12.53 -8.04
CA SER A 8 -14.49 12.57 -8.29
C SER A 8 -13.71 13.19 -7.12
N SER A 9 -14.25 14.24 -6.49
CA SER A 9 -13.61 14.87 -5.32
C SER A 9 -13.53 13.92 -4.12
N GLU A 10 -14.61 13.19 -3.85
CA GLU A 10 -14.66 12.17 -2.79
C GLU A 10 -13.65 11.05 -3.04
N LEU A 11 -13.52 10.60 -4.30
CA LEU A 11 -12.54 9.59 -4.66
C LEU A 11 -11.09 10.09 -4.47
N ILE A 12 -10.80 11.33 -4.84
CA ILE A 12 -9.47 11.92 -4.64
C ILE A 12 -9.15 12.04 -3.15
N GLN A 13 -10.11 12.47 -2.33
CA GLN A 13 -9.92 12.53 -0.88
C GLN A 13 -9.65 11.14 -0.29
N ALA A 14 -10.48 10.15 -0.63
CA ALA A 14 -10.29 8.77 -0.18
C ALA A 14 -8.93 8.18 -0.63
N LEU A 15 -8.47 8.53 -1.84
CA LEU A 15 -7.13 8.13 -2.32
C LEU A 15 -6.02 8.73 -1.46
N ARG A 16 -6.09 10.02 -1.16
CA ARG A 16 -5.07 10.72 -0.35
C ARG A 16 -5.03 10.17 1.08
N GLU A 17 -6.19 9.92 1.68
CA GLU A 17 -6.27 9.29 3.00
C GLU A 17 -5.66 7.89 3.01
N HIS A 18 -5.93 7.09 1.97
CA HIS A 18 -5.35 5.76 1.84
C HIS A 18 -3.83 5.80 1.58
N GLN A 19 -3.35 6.75 0.78
CA GLN A 19 -1.92 6.98 0.55
C GLN A 19 -1.17 7.37 1.81
N GLU A 20 -1.75 8.25 2.62
CA GLU A 20 -1.16 8.68 3.87
C GLU A 20 -1.00 7.51 4.85
N LEU A 21 -2.02 6.65 4.93
CA LEU A 21 -1.91 5.40 5.70
C LEU A 21 -0.86 4.44 5.12
N ALA A 22 -0.76 4.33 3.79
CA ALA A 22 0.27 3.51 3.14
C ALA A 22 1.68 4.03 3.42
N ARG A 23 1.87 5.36 3.45
CA ARG A 23 3.15 6.00 3.81
C ARG A 23 3.51 5.73 5.26
N GLN A 24 2.58 5.90 6.20
CA GLN A 24 2.82 5.58 7.61
C GLN A 24 3.20 4.10 7.83
N ILE A 25 2.62 3.19 7.06
CA ILE A 25 3.01 1.77 7.09
C ILE A 25 4.43 1.59 6.53
N LEU A 26 4.77 2.24 5.41
CA LEU A 26 6.12 2.18 4.85
C LEU A 26 7.16 2.71 5.85
N ASP A 27 6.91 3.87 6.46
CA ASP A 27 7.80 4.48 7.44
C ASP A 27 8.06 3.54 8.63
N LEU A 28 7.00 2.91 9.17
CA LEU A 28 7.14 1.92 10.24
C LEU A 28 7.99 0.72 9.82
N VAL A 29 7.80 0.23 8.60
CA VAL A 29 8.56 -0.91 8.09
C VAL A 29 10.03 -0.52 7.87
N GLU A 30 10.30 0.73 7.48
CA GLU A 30 11.67 1.26 7.38
C GLU A 30 12.34 1.45 8.75
N GLU A 31 11.60 1.92 9.77
CA GLU A 31 12.07 1.97 11.16
C GLU A 31 12.46 0.58 11.66
N GLU A 32 11.67 -0.44 11.35
CA GLU A 32 12.01 -1.83 11.66
C GLU A 32 13.27 -2.27 10.93
N THR A 33 13.44 -1.92 9.65
CA THR A 33 14.66 -2.25 8.90
C THR A 33 15.90 -1.67 9.58
N GLN A 34 15.81 -0.43 10.08
CA GLN A 34 16.90 0.22 10.81
C GLN A 34 17.16 -0.45 12.16
N ALA A 35 16.11 -0.74 12.93
CA ALA A 35 16.22 -1.41 14.23
C ALA A 35 16.83 -2.81 14.12
N LEU A 36 16.43 -3.57 13.08
CA LEU A 36 17.02 -4.87 12.77
C LEU A 36 18.49 -4.76 12.40
N GLY A 37 18.90 -3.71 11.68
CA GLY A 37 20.31 -3.48 11.36
C GLY A 37 21.19 -3.20 12.58
N ALA A 38 20.62 -2.65 13.65
CA ALA A 38 21.36 -2.29 14.87
C ALA A 38 21.33 -3.38 15.95
N THR A 39 20.18 -4.04 16.14
CA THR A 39 19.92 -4.89 17.32
C THR A 39 19.38 -6.27 16.98
N ASP A 40 19.13 -6.57 15.70
CA ASP A 40 18.48 -7.80 15.23
C ASP A 40 17.12 -8.11 15.91
N ALA A 41 16.47 -7.07 16.46
CA ALA A 41 15.19 -7.18 17.15
C ALA A 41 14.20 -6.09 16.67
N LEU A 42 12.91 -6.44 16.63
CA LEU A 42 11.84 -5.49 16.33
C LEU A 42 11.44 -4.71 17.58
N PRO A 43 11.28 -3.37 17.50
CA PRO A 43 10.74 -2.61 18.61
C PRO A 43 9.28 -2.98 18.89
N ALA A 44 8.90 -3.10 20.17
CA ALA A 44 7.50 -3.33 20.54
C ALA A 44 6.56 -2.20 20.06
N SER A 45 7.08 -0.98 19.94
CA SER A 45 6.37 0.18 19.41
C SER A 45 5.90 -0.01 17.97
N THR A 46 6.72 -0.61 17.10
CA THR A 46 6.36 -0.81 15.68
C THR A 46 5.25 -1.85 15.54
N THR A 47 5.30 -2.92 16.35
CA THR A 47 4.23 -3.94 16.41
C THR A 47 2.89 -3.31 16.83
N ALA A 48 2.89 -2.51 17.90
CA ALA A 48 1.68 -1.85 18.38
C ALA A 48 1.14 -0.81 17.37
N ALA A 49 2.04 -0.12 16.64
CA ALA A 49 1.65 0.83 15.61
C ALA A 49 1.03 0.13 14.39
N LYS A 50 1.61 -0.98 13.91
CA LYS A 50 1.04 -1.81 12.85
C LYS A 50 -0.36 -2.33 13.21
N GLN A 51 -0.55 -2.80 14.44
CA GLN A 51 -1.87 -3.26 14.93
C GLN A 51 -2.95 -2.16 14.91
N ARG A 52 -2.58 -0.88 15.05
CA ARG A 52 -3.51 0.25 14.92
C ARG A 52 -3.73 0.68 13.47
N LEU A 53 -2.69 0.66 12.65
CA LEU A 53 -2.75 1.18 11.28
C LEU A 53 -3.35 0.19 10.28
N LEU A 54 -3.08 -1.11 10.39
CA LEU A 54 -3.60 -2.10 9.45
C LEU A 54 -5.15 -2.12 9.36
N PRO A 55 -5.91 -2.06 10.47
CA PRO A 55 -7.37 -1.94 10.40
C PRO A 55 -7.83 -0.65 9.69
N ARG A 56 -7.13 0.47 9.91
CA ARG A 56 -7.44 1.77 9.26
C ARG A 56 -7.12 1.72 7.76
N LEU A 57 -6.02 1.09 7.37
CA LEU A 57 -5.66 0.86 5.97
C LEU A 57 -6.73 -0.01 5.27
N ASN A 58 -7.24 -1.03 5.94
CA ASN A 58 -8.32 -1.86 5.40
C ASN A 58 -9.65 -1.08 5.30
N ALA A 59 -10.01 -0.29 6.31
CA ALA A 59 -11.21 0.53 6.29
C ALA A 59 -11.18 1.57 5.15
N SER A 60 -10.06 2.27 4.98
CA SER A 60 -9.89 3.23 3.87
C SER A 60 -9.95 2.55 2.50
N LEU A 61 -9.40 1.33 2.36
CA LEU A 61 -9.54 0.55 1.12
C LEU A 61 -11.02 0.22 0.80
N LEU A 62 -11.83 -0.09 1.81
CA LEU A 62 -13.26 -0.33 1.62
C LEU A 62 -13.99 0.92 1.14
N GLN A 63 -13.71 2.08 1.74
CA GLN A 63 -14.27 3.36 1.30
C GLN A 63 -13.83 3.70 -0.13
N LEU A 64 -12.54 3.53 -0.44
CA LEU A 64 -12.00 3.75 -1.77
C LEU A 64 -12.70 2.90 -2.83
N ARG A 65 -13.01 1.64 -2.52
CA ARG A 65 -13.77 0.76 -3.43
C ARG A 65 -15.18 1.29 -3.71
N GLN A 66 -15.86 1.85 -2.71
CA GLN A 66 -17.20 2.43 -2.88
C GLN A 66 -17.16 3.64 -3.81
N HIS A 67 -16.26 4.60 -3.56
CA HIS A 67 -16.12 5.78 -4.42
C HIS A 67 -15.64 5.42 -5.83
N ARG A 68 -14.76 4.41 -5.97
CA ARG A 68 -14.33 3.90 -7.28
C ARG A 68 -15.50 3.37 -8.10
N ILE A 69 -16.41 2.61 -7.50
CA ILE A 69 -17.60 2.09 -8.22
C ILE A 69 -18.45 3.25 -8.74
N ALA A 70 -18.68 4.28 -7.93
CA ALA A 70 -19.41 5.48 -8.35
C ALA A 70 -18.71 6.20 -9.50
N TRP A 71 -17.41 6.43 -9.39
CA TRP A 71 -16.60 7.07 -10.45
C TRP A 71 -16.56 6.24 -11.74
N GLN A 72 -16.49 4.90 -11.65
CA GLN A 72 -16.48 4.02 -12.82
C GLN A 72 -17.77 4.08 -13.64
N ARG A 73 -18.89 4.47 -13.03
CA ARG A 73 -20.17 4.68 -13.74
C ARG A 73 -20.23 6.01 -14.49
N LEU A 74 -19.28 6.92 -14.29
CA LEU A 74 -19.26 8.20 -14.99
C LEU A 74 -18.92 8.04 -16.49
N PRO A 75 -19.45 8.92 -17.36
CA PRO A 75 -19.08 8.97 -18.77
C PRO A 75 -17.59 9.24 -18.96
N PRO A 76 -16.99 8.81 -20.09
CA PRO A 76 -15.58 9.07 -20.39
C PRO A 76 -15.18 10.54 -20.33
N GLU A 77 -16.07 11.44 -20.78
CA GLU A 77 -15.84 12.89 -20.76
C GLU A 77 -15.68 13.45 -19.34
N GLU A 78 -16.45 12.95 -18.38
CA GLU A 78 -16.35 13.36 -16.98
C GLU A 78 -15.13 12.76 -16.30
N LYS A 79 -14.73 11.53 -16.67
CA LYS A 79 -13.48 10.93 -16.19
C LYS A 79 -12.25 11.68 -16.70
N ALA A 80 -12.27 12.11 -17.97
CA ALA A 80 -11.18 12.87 -18.59
C ALA A 80 -10.91 14.21 -17.90
N ARG A 81 -11.88 14.77 -17.18
CA ARG A 81 -11.72 16.00 -16.38
C ARG A 81 -10.91 15.79 -15.09
N THR A 82 -10.60 14.55 -14.72
CA THR A 82 -9.88 14.20 -13.48
C THR A 82 -8.75 13.20 -13.74
N PRO A 83 -7.73 13.58 -14.54
CA PRO A 83 -6.62 12.69 -14.88
C PRO A 83 -5.77 12.29 -13.65
N GLU A 84 -5.78 13.13 -12.62
CA GLU A 84 -5.07 12.96 -11.35
C GLU A 84 -5.43 11.65 -10.63
N ILE A 85 -6.67 11.16 -10.79
CA ILE A 85 -7.11 9.91 -10.13
C ILE A 85 -6.23 8.72 -10.56
N SER A 86 -5.84 8.67 -11.83
CA SER A 86 -4.98 7.59 -12.36
C SER A 86 -3.55 7.68 -11.81
N SER A 87 -2.99 8.88 -11.71
CA SER A 87 -1.65 9.07 -11.13
C SER A 87 -1.64 8.77 -9.64
N GLU A 88 -2.68 9.18 -8.91
CA GLU A 88 -2.80 8.91 -7.47
C GLU A 88 -2.97 7.42 -7.19
N LEU A 89 -3.76 6.70 -7.99
CA LEU A 89 -3.87 5.24 -7.89
C LEU A 89 -2.51 4.55 -8.09
N ARG A 90 -1.74 4.97 -9.10
CA ARG A 90 -0.41 4.41 -9.35
C ARG A 90 0.55 4.68 -8.19
N SER A 91 0.62 5.92 -7.74
CA SER A 91 1.43 6.33 -6.57
C SER A 91 1.09 5.48 -5.34
N THR A 92 -0.20 5.24 -5.10
CA THR A 92 -0.65 4.40 -3.97
C THR A 92 -0.18 2.96 -4.10
N GLN A 93 -0.28 2.37 -5.30
CA GLN A 93 0.20 1.01 -5.55
C GLN A 93 1.72 0.88 -5.37
N GLU A 94 2.48 1.88 -5.81
CA GLU A 94 3.93 1.91 -5.63
C GLU A 94 4.33 1.98 -4.15
N LEU A 95 3.65 2.82 -3.35
CA LEU A 95 3.88 2.91 -1.90
C LEU A 95 3.59 1.57 -1.19
N LEU A 96 2.43 0.96 -1.47
CA LEU A 96 2.06 -0.32 -0.88
C LEU A 96 3.04 -1.44 -1.30
N MET A 97 3.47 -1.45 -2.56
CA MET A 97 4.44 -2.44 -3.03
C MET A 97 5.79 -2.29 -2.33
N LYS A 98 6.28 -1.05 -2.16
CA LYS A 98 7.51 -0.78 -1.40
C LYS A 98 7.40 -1.28 0.03
N ALA A 99 6.28 -1.01 0.70
CA ALA A 99 6.06 -1.45 2.07
C ALA A 99 6.07 -2.98 2.18
N ILE A 100 5.37 -3.69 1.28
CA ILE A 100 5.32 -5.17 1.25
C ILE A 100 6.71 -5.76 1.00
N LEU A 101 7.47 -5.22 0.04
CA LEU A 101 8.80 -5.72 -0.27
C LEU A 101 9.75 -5.52 0.92
N ARG A 102 9.70 -4.36 1.57
CA ARG A 102 10.54 -4.08 2.74
C ARG A 102 10.17 -4.95 3.94
N ASP A 103 8.89 -5.18 4.17
CA ASP A 103 8.40 -6.03 5.25
C ASP A 103 8.90 -7.48 5.08
N ARG A 104 8.87 -7.99 3.84
CA ARG A 104 9.46 -9.30 3.50
C ARG A 104 10.98 -9.36 3.72
N GLU A 105 11.70 -8.29 3.40
CA GLU A 105 13.15 -8.20 3.69
C GLU A 105 13.41 -8.27 5.20
N ASN A 106 12.61 -7.58 6.00
CA ASN A 106 12.71 -7.59 7.46
C ASN A 106 12.42 -8.98 8.04
N GLU A 107 11.34 -9.63 7.58
CA GLU A 107 11.01 -11.01 7.95
C GLU A 107 12.16 -11.97 7.59
N SER A 108 12.75 -11.85 6.39
CA SER A 108 13.89 -12.67 5.97
C SER A 108 15.12 -12.48 6.86
N ARG A 109 15.39 -11.26 7.32
CA ARG A 109 16.49 -10.99 8.27
C ARG A 109 16.23 -11.66 9.61
N LEU A 110 15.03 -11.52 10.15
CA LEU A 110 14.63 -12.16 11.41
C LEU A 110 14.74 -13.69 11.38
N LEU A 111 14.38 -14.31 10.25
CA LEU A 111 14.57 -15.74 10.03
C LEU A 111 16.05 -16.14 10.05
N ARG A 112 16.88 -15.41 9.30
CA ARG A 112 18.33 -15.67 9.23
C ARG A 112 19.01 -15.50 10.60
N ALA A 113 18.53 -14.56 11.41
CA ALA A 113 18.98 -14.37 12.79
C ALA A 113 18.43 -15.44 13.76
N GLY A 114 17.60 -16.38 13.30
CA GLY A 114 17.00 -17.43 14.13
C GLY A 114 15.97 -16.93 15.14
N LYS A 115 15.50 -15.67 15.01
CA LYS A 115 14.61 -14.99 15.97
C LYS A 115 13.13 -15.28 15.73
N VAL A 116 12.77 -15.92 14.61
CA VAL A 116 11.40 -16.30 14.29
C VAL A 116 11.37 -17.75 13.78
N PRO A 117 10.52 -18.63 14.32
CA PRO A 117 10.29 -19.95 13.75
C PRO A 117 9.72 -19.81 12.33
N ALA A 118 10.29 -20.51 11.34
CA ALA A 118 9.86 -20.44 9.93
C ALA A 118 8.35 -20.69 9.71
N ARG A 119 7.68 -21.34 10.66
CA ARG A 119 6.22 -21.58 10.70
C ARG A 119 5.36 -20.33 10.98
N HIS A 120 5.94 -19.23 11.47
CA HIS A 120 5.23 -17.99 11.81
C HIS A 120 5.27 -16.94 10.71
N LEU A 121 5.99 -17.20 9.61
CA LEU A 121 5.90 -16.37 8.43
C LEU A 121 4.49 -16.43 7.88
N ALA A 122 3.96 -15.29 7.47
CA ALA A 122 2.78 -15.26 6.66
C ALA A 122 3.08 -16.12 5.41
N LYS A 123 2.46 -17.31 5.31
CA LYS A 123 2.45 -18.12 4.09
C LYS A 123 1.57 -17.40 3.05
N VAL A 124 1.98 -16.20 2.66
CA VAL A 124 1.47 -15.57 1.46
C VAL A 124 2.21 -16.28 0.34
N GLN A 125 1.49 -17.16 -0.36
CA GLN A 125 1.97 -17.75 -1.61
C GLN A 125 2.58 -16.61 -2.43
N PRO A 126 3.81 -16.76 -2.96
CA PRO A 126 4.32 -15.78 -3.89
C PRO A 126 3.26 -15.65 -4.97
N SER A 127 2.57 -14.52 -5.02
CA SER A 127 1.76 -14.19 -6.19
C SER A 127 2.76 -14.28 -7.32
N ALA A 128 2.57 -15.26 -8.21
CA ALA A 128 3.38 -15.45 -9.40
C ALA A 128 3.72 -14.06 -9.92
N THR A 129 5.02 -13.73 -9.88
CA THR A 129 5.57 -12.43 -10.19
C THR A 129 4.82 -11.89 -11.39
N SER A 130 3.91 -10.96 -11.16
CA SER A 130 3.14 -10.39 -12.25
C SER A 130 4.19 -9.65 -13.07
N HIS A 131 4.48 -10.17 -14.26
CA HIS A 131 5.35 -9.59 -15.28
C HIS A 131 4.93 -8.16 -15.71
N PHE A 132 4.04 -7.50 -14.96
CA PHE A 132 3.53 -6.17 -15.19
C PHE A 132 4.62 -5.09 -15.14
N VAL A 133 5.65 -5.25 -14.29
CA VAL A 133 6.74 -4.26 -14.18
C VAL A 133 7.86 -4.51 -15.20
N ALA A 134 8.00 -5.75 -15.70
CA ALA A 134 9.01 -6.08 -16.72
C ALA A 134 8.67 -5.44 -18.08
N HIS A 135 7.39 -5.24 -18.39
CA HIS A 135 6.97 -4.57 -19.63
C HIS A 135 7.02 -3.04 -19.58
N LEU A 136 7.24 -2.44 -18.40
CA LEU A 136 7.32 -0.98 -18.24
C LEU A 136 8.69 -0.39 -18.64
N TYR A 137 9.75 -1.20 -18.67
CA TYR A 137 11.11 -0.77 -19.05
C TYR A 137 11.61 -1.37 -20.38
N ALA A 138 10.81 -2.19 -21.06
CA ALA A 138 11.23 -2.87 -22.29
C ALA A 138 11.05 -2.03 -23.58
N LYS A 139 11.14 -0.71 -23.49
CA LYS A 139 11.11 0.15 -24.68
C LYS A 139 12.01 1.36 -24.50
N HIS A 140 13.30 1.18 -24.79
CA HIS A 140 14.19 2.14 -25.44
C HIS A 140 15.34 1.37 -26.08
#